data_AF-A0AAV5TRM0-F1
#
_entry.id   AF-A0AAV5TRM0-F1
#
_cell.length_a   1.000
_cell.length_b   1.000
_cell.length_c   1.000
_cell.angle_alpha   90.00
_cell.angle_beta   90.00
_cell.angle_gamma   90.00
#
_symmetry.space_group_name_H-M   'P 1'
#
loop_
_entity.id
_entity.type
_entity.pdbx_description
1 polymer ?
#
loop_
_entity_poly.entity_id
_entity_poly.type
_entity_poly.pdbx_seq_one_letter_code
_entity_poly.pdbx_strand_id
1 'polypeptide(L)'
;MQHLCEQNDSCRFIAVFGYSKHVEDGISKLIYYAVAGFEATVIVLLALVAIPSCFLAAVRKVFERCFATARIHSYEREKRLEISIILIIVSVLFSGLFAYVIEFCISNPLIYLCMAIAFAIGSVGGLTALYLHRLNNIRLDRIVSWQSRDFYTIGYKYQLLENLRAFKLLFAISVCGSIGIVIAVLALMAGMIAWKNRNVNIRVLFGALFEAVNALTVLIVIIVGQQSQWMLGDRILAGLRGRLPCYRR
;
A
#
# COMPACT_ATOMS: atom_id res chain seq x y z
N MET A 1 -28.64 -4.32 -12.90
CA MET A 1 -27.67 -5.41 -12.64
C MET A 1 -28.27 -6.62 -11.91
N GLN A 2 -29.27 -6.46 -11.02
CA GLN A 2 -29.91 -7.60 -10.31
C GLN A 2 -30.44 -8.71 -11.24
N HIS A 3 -31.11 -8.37 -12.35
CA HIS A 3 -31.60 -9.37 -13.31
C HIS A 3 -30.50 -10.14 -14.06
N LEU A 4 -29.30 -9.55 -14.22
CA LEU A 4 -28.17 -10.24 -14.87
C LEU A 4 -27.44 -11.20 -13.91
N CYS A 5 -27.50 -10.94 -12.60
CA CYS A 5 -26.93 -11.81 -11.58
C CYS A 5 -27.79 -13.03 -11.26
N GLU A 6 -29.09 -13.02 -11.58
CA GLU A 6 -29.99 -14.17 -11.32
C GLU A 6 -29.70 -15.38 -12.21
N GLN A 7 -29.15 -15.17 -13.41
CA GLN A 7 -28.91 -16.24 -14.39
C GLN A 7 -27.52 -16.91 -14.28
N ASN A 8 -26.56 -16.32 -13.55
CA ASN A 8 -25.19 -16.81 -13.53
C ASN A 8 -24.75 -17.16 -12.09
N ASP A 9 -24.53 -18.45 -11.82
CA ASP A 9 -24.23 -18.97 -10.46
C ASP A 9 -22.98 -18.31 -9.83
N SER A 10 -22.01 -17.92 -10.64
CA SER A 10 -20.82 -17.18 -10.19
C SER A 10 -21.14 -15.76 -9.73
N CYS A 11 -22.14 -15.09 -10.33
CA CYS A 11 -22.60 -13.78 -9.88
C CYS A 11 -23.42 -13.87 -8.59
N ARG A 12 -24.21 -14.95 -8.42
CA ARG A 12 -24.91 -15.25 -7.17
C ARG A 12 -23.97 -15.45 -5.98
N PHE A 13 -22.79 -16.03 -6.20
CA PHE A 13 -21.78 -16.20 -5.15
C PHE A 13 -21.36 -14.86 -4.54
N ILE A 14 -21.04 -13.88 -5.41
CA ILE A 14 -20.52 -12.57 -4.99
C ILE A 14 -21.61 -11.69 -4.42
N ALA A 15 -22.80 -11.72 -5.03
CA ALA A 15 -23.96 -10.97 -4.56
C ALA A 15 -24.40 -11.35 -3.14
N VAL A 16 -23.97 -12.49 -2.58
CA VAL A 16 -24.37 -12.91 -1.23
C VAL A 16 -23.43 -12.40 -0.15
N PHE A 17 -22.20 -11.98 -0.46
CA PHE A 17 -21.23 -11.60 0.57
C PHE A 17 -21.63 -10.37 1.40
N GLY A 18 -22.51 -9.50 0.87
CA GLY A 18 -23.01 -8.32 1.59
C GLY A 18 -24.47 -8.40 2.08
N TYR A 19 -25.19 -9.51 1.89
CA TYR A 19 -26.62 -9.55 2.21
C TYR A 19 -26.88 -10.17 3.58
N SER A 20 -27.09 -9.29 4.58
CA SER A 20 -27.46 -9.66 5.95
C SER A 20 -28.71 -10.55 6.05
N LYS A 21 -29.59 -10.51 5.04
CA LYS A 21 -30.81 -11.33 4.94
C LYS A 21 -30.53 -12.85 4.93
N HIS A 22 -29.31 -13.25 4.58
CA HIS A 22 -28.92 -14.66 4.49
C HIS A 22 -28.19 -15.18 5.73
N VAL A 23 -28.12 -14.40 6.81
CA VAL A 23 -27.47 -14.78 8.05
C VAL A 23 -28.50 -15.32 9.04
N GLU A 24 -28.33 -16.57 9.45
CA GLU A 24 -29.14 -17.18 10.52
C GLU A 24 -29.10 -16.38 11.82
N ASP A 25 -30.24 -16.32 12.50
CA ASP A 25 -30.37 -15.69 13.80
C ASP A 25 -29.54 -16.41 14.88
N GLY A 26 -29.02 -15.66 15.83
CA GLY A 26 -28.15 -16.16 16.91
C GLY A 26 -26.73 -15.59 16.84
N ILE A 27 -25.74 -16.42 17.19
CA ILE A 27 -24.34 -16.00 17.32
C ILE A 27 -23.76 -15.55 15.97
N SER A 28 -24.11 -16.22 14.87
CA SER A 28 -23.62 -15.87 13.53
C SER A 28 -24.01 -14.45 13.10
N LYS A 29 -25.24 -14.03 13.43
CA LYS A 29 -25.72 -12.66 13.17
C LYS A 29 -24.97 -11.61 13.99
N LEU A 30 -24.69 -11.90 15.26
CA LEU A 30 -23.89 -11.03 16.11
C LEU A 30 -22.47 -10.87 15.56
N ILE A 31 -21.82 -11.97 15.18
CA ILE A 31 -20.47 -11.95 14.60
C ILE A 31 -20.47 -11.15 13.29
N TYR A 32 -21.44 -11.39 12.41
CA TYR A 32 -21.54 -10.67 11.14
C TYR A 32 -21.63 -9.16 11.34
N TYR A 33 -22.55 -8.67 12.20
CA TYR A 33 -22.67 -7.24 12.44
C TYR A 33 -21.47 -6.64 13.17
N ALA A 34 -20.81 -7.40 14.06
CA ALA A 34 -19.59 -6.95 14.70
C ALA A 34 -18.46 -6.75 13.67
N VAL A 35 -18.28 -7.70 12.74
CA VAL A 35 -17.27 -7.63 11.67
C VAL A 35 -17.60 -6.49 10.69
N ALA A 36 -18.85 -6.39 10.23
CA ALA A 36 -19.28 -5.34 9.31
C ALA A 36 -19.19 -3.94 9.95
N GLY A 37 -19.53 -3.82 11.25
CA GLY A 37 -19.40 -2.57 11.99
C GLY A 37 -17.95 -2.14 12.16
N PHE A 38 -17.05 -3.09 12.46
CA PHE A 38 -15.61 -2.85 12.50
C PHE A 38 -15.09 -2.40 11.12
N GLU A 39 -15.45 -3.11 10.06
CA GLU A 39 -15.08 -2.78 8.69
C GLU A 39 -15.54 -1.36 8.31
N ALA A 40 -16.82 -1.03 8.51
CA ALA A 40 -17.36 0.30 8.22
C ALA A 40 -16.59 1.40 8.97
N THR A 41 -16.24 1.16 10.24
CA THR A 41 -15.45 2.10 11.05
C THR A 41 -14.06 2.30 10.44
N VAL A 42 -13.40 1.22 10.02
CA VAL A 42 -12.09 1.27 9.36
C VAL A 42 -12.19 1.98 8.01
N ILE A 43 -13.19 1.69 7.19
CA ILE A 43 -13.40 2.34 5.88
C ILE A 43 -13.61 3.85 6.05
N VAL A 44 -14.43 4.27 7.01
CA VAL A 44 -14.65 5.69 7.30
C VAL A 44 -13.35 6.37 7.74
N LEU A 45 -12.57 5.74 8.63
CA LEU A 45 -11.26 6.24 9.05
C LEU A 45 -10.29 6.33 7.85
N LEU A 46 -10.28 5.31 6.98
CA LEU A 46 -9.46 5.28 5.78
C LEU A 46 -9.83 6.39 4.80
N ALA A 47 -11.12 6.56 4.51
CA ALA A 47 -11.63 7.53 3.55
C ALA A 47 -11.43 8.97 4.02
N LEU A 48 -11.68 9.25 5.30
CA LEU A 48 -11.63 10.62 5.82
C LEU A 48 -10.21 11.08 6.20
N VAL A 49 -9.36 10.18 6.70
CA VAL A 49 -8.09 10.57 7.34
C VAL A 49 -6.88 9.95 6.65
N ALA A 50 -6.99 8.71 6.17
CA ALA A 50 -5.80 7.94 5.82
C ALA A 50 -5.44 8.07 4.32
N ILE A 51 -6.42 7.96 3.42
CA ILE A 51 -6.19 7.95 1.98
C ILE A 51 -5.80 9.33 1.44
N PRO A 52 -6.53 10.44 1.74
CA PRO A 52 -6.23 11.74 1.14
C PRO A 52 -4.88 12.31 1.57
N SER A 53 -4.52 12.16 2.85
CA SER A 53 -3.33 12.79 3.43
C SER A 53 -2.09 11.90 3.45
N CYS A 54 -2.23 10.58 3.63
CA CYS A 54 -1.07 9.71 3.88
C CYS A 54 -0.63 8.95 2.64
N PHE A 55 -1.57 8.29 1.95
CA PHE A 55 -1.23 7.39 0.84
C PHE A 55 -0.72 8.15 -0.38
N LEU A 56 -1.45 9.16 -0.84
CA LEU A 56 -1.06 9.97 -2.01
C LEU A 56 0.26 10.72 -1.78
N ALA A 57 0.46 11.25 -0.58
CA ALA A 57 1.71 11.89 -0.20
C ALA A 57 2.89 10.90 -0.19
N ALA A 58 2.69 9.68 0.32
CA ALA A 58 3.71 8.64 0.32
C ALA A 58 4.07 8.20 -1.11
N VAL A 59 3.07 7.93 -1.95
CA VAL A 59 3.28 7.56 -3.36
C VAL A 59 4.06 8.64 -4.09
N ARG A 60 3.68 9.92 -3.92
CA ARG A 60 4.40 11.04 -4.53
C ARG A 60 5.87 11.08 -4.12
N LYS A 61 6.15 10.98 -2.81
CA LYS A 61 7.53 10.95 -2.28
C LYS A 61 8.31 9.79 -2.88
N VAL A 62 7.70 8.62 -3.01
CA VAL A 62 8.35 7.43 -3.55
C VAL A 62 8.77 7.63 -5.00
N PHE A 63 7.85 8.07 -5.85
CA PHE A 63 8.16 8.31 -7.26
C PHE A 63 9.24 9.39 -7.41
N GLU A 64 9.17 10.44 -6.61
CA GLU A 64 10.21 11.47 -6.54
C GLU A 64 11.59 10.86 -6.24
N ARG A 65 11.68 9.92 -5.28
CA ARG A 65 12.93 9.24 -4.93
C ARG A 65 13.42 8.25 -5.98
N CYS A 66 12.52 7.64 -6.75
CA CYS A 66 12.89 6.86 -7.94
C CYS A 66 13.57 7.75 -8.98
N PHE A 67 12.99 8.92 -9.29
CA PHE A 67 13.61 9.89 -10.21
C PHE A 67 14.93 10.46 -9.68
N ALA A 68 14.99 10.79 -8.39
CA ALA A 68 16.22 11.25 -7.75
C ALA A 68 17.32 10.18 -7.80
N THR A 69 16.97 8.90 -7.67
CA THR A 69 17.94 7.80 -7.79
C THR A 69 18.44 7.63 -9.24
N ALA A 70 17.54 7.75 -10.22
CA ALA A 70 17.88 7.62 -11.64
C ALA A 70 18.76 8.79 -12.13
N ARG A 71 18.49 10.01 -11.66
CA ARG A 71 19.16 11.25 -12.10
C ARG A 71 19.96 11.94 -10.99
N ILE A 72 20.64 11.15 -10.16
CA ILE A 72 21.24 11.63 -8.91
C ILE A 72 22.28 12.76 -9.06
N HIS A 73 22.93 12.90 -10.22
CA HIS A 73 23.90 13.98 -10.46
C HIS A 73 23.28 15.32 -10.88
N SER A 74 22.13 15.29 -11.55
CA SER A 74 21.50 16.48 -12.13
C SER A 74 20.23 16.90 -11.39
N TYR A 75 19.77 16.10 -10.42
CA TYR A 75 18.50 16.33 -9.73
C TYR A 75 18.47 17.65 -8.94
N GLU A 76 19.54 18.03 -8.25
CA GLU A 76 19.58 19.30 -7.47
C GLU A 76 20.00 20.52 -8.28
N ARG A 77 20.71 20.33 -9.40
CA ARG A 77 21.29 21.45 -10.16
C ARG A 77 20.27 22.15 -11.04
N GLU A 78 19.22 21.46 -11.45
CA GLU A 78 18.26 21.96 -12.43
C GLU A 78 16.84 21.93 -11.85
N LYS A 79 16.12 23.06 -11.95
CA LYS A 79 14.69 23.10 -11.64
C LYS A 79 13.93 22.34 -12.72
N ARG A 80 13.33 21.20 -12.37
CA ARG A 80 12.66 20.30 -13.32
C ARG A 80 11.17 20.21 -13.04
N LEU A 81 10.43 21.18 -13.57
CA LEU A 81 8.96 21.22 -13.51
C LEU A 81 8.31 19.98 -14.17
N GLU A 82 8.96 19.40 -15.17
CA GLU A 82 8.52 18.18 -15.86
C GLU A 82 8.26 17.03 -14.88
N ILE A 83 9.15 16.83 -13.89
CA ILE A 83 9.01 15.73 -12.92
C ILE A 83 7.78 15.97 -12.04
N SER A 84 7.56 17.21 -11.59
CA SER A 84 6.40 17.58 -10.81
C SER A 84 5.09 17.41 -11.59
N ILE A 85 5.07 17.78 -12.87
CA ILE A 85 3.90 17.60 -13.76
C ILE A 85 3.61 16.10 -13.92
N ILE A 86 4.62 15.28 -14.21
CA ILE A 86 4.47 13.81 -14.31
C ILE A 86 3.92 13.24 -13.01
N LEU A 87 4.46 13.65 -11.85
CA LEU A 87 4.00 13.20 -10.54
C LEU A 87 2.52 13.54 -10.28
N ILE A 88 2.09 14.76 -10.64
CA ILE A 88 0.70 15.18 -10.49
C ILE A 88 -0.22 14.35 -11.40
N ILE A 89 0.13 14.20 -12.68
CA ILE A 89 -0.65 13.40 -13.64
C ILE A 89 -0.79 11.96 -13.15
N VAL A 90 0.33 11.33 -12.76
CA VAL A 90 0.35 9.96 -12.23
C VAL A 90 -0.53 9.86 -10.97
N SER A 91 -0.42 10.81 -10.04
CA SER A 91 -1.24 10.83 -8.82
C SER A 91 -2.74 10.93 -9.11
N VAL A 92 -3.14 11.78 -10.06
CA VAL A 92 -4.55 11.94 -10.46
C VAL A 92 -5.06 10.67 -11.13
N LEU A 93 -4.29 10.09 -12.06
CA LEU A 93 -4.65 8.84 -12.74
C LEU A 93 -4.81 7.69 -11.76
N PHE A 94 -3.87 7.52 -10.83
CA PHE A 94 -3.98 6.49 -9.79
C PHE A 94 -5.19 6.74 -8.87
N SER A 95 -5.45 7.99 -8.49
CA SER A 95 -6.61 8.31 -7.64
C SER A 95 -7.93 7.97 -8.34
N GLY A 96 -8.06 8.33 -9.62
CA GLY A 96 -9.23 7.98 -10.43
C GLY A 96 -9.38 6.47 -10.62
N LEU A 97 -8.28 5.76 -10.87
CA LEU A 97 -8.28 4.30 -10.96
C LEU A 97 -8.70 3.66 -9.64
N PHE A 98 -8.19 4.13 -8.51
CA PHE A 98 -8.58 3.64 -7.18
C PHE A 98 -10.07 3.88 -6.91
N ALA A 99 -10.58 5.07 -7.20
CA ALA A 99 -12.00 5.37 -7.05
C ALA A 99 -12.87 4.44 -7.91
N TYR A 100 -12.49 4.26 -9.17
CA TYR A 100 -13.18 3.34 -10.09
C TYR A 100 -13.14 1.89 -9.61
N VAL A 101 -11.99 1.42 -9.12
CA VAL A 101 -11.83 0.06 -8.56
C VAL A 101 -12.72 -0.13 -7.32
N ILE A 102 -12.80 0.86 -6.43
CA ILE A 102 -13.66 0.79 -5.25
C ILE A 102 -15.14 0.72 -5.67
N GLU A 103 -15.57 1.58 -6.59
CA GLU A 103 -16.97 1.63 -7.04
C GLU A 103 -17.39 0.36 -7.80
N PHE A 104 -16.51 -0.16 -8.67
CA PHE A 104 -16.84 -1.25 -9.58
C PHE A 104 -16.49 -2.65 -9.05
N CYS A 105 -15.43 -2.82 -8.24
CA CYS A 105 -15.03 -4.14 -7.73
C CYS A 105 -15.86 -4.60 -6.52
N ILE A 106 -16.55 -3.71 -5.78
CA ILE A 106 -17.45 -4.11 -4.66
C ILE A 106 -18.66 -4.92 -5.17
N SER A 107 -19.05 -4.73 -6.43
CA SER A 107 -20.30 -5.29 -6.97
C SER A 107 -20.11 -6.35 -8.07
N ASN A 108 -18.87 -6.72 -8.43
CA ASN A 108 -18.58 -7.45 -9.67
C ASN A 108 -17.56 -8.60 -9.48
N PRO A 109 -17.71 -9.77 -10.17
CA PRO A 109 -16.70 -10.85 -10.23
C PRO A 109 -15.29 -10.44 -10.64
N LEU A 110 -15.14 -9.24 -11.19
CA LEU A 110 -13.82 -8.67 -11.46
C LEU A 110 -12.97 -8.47 -10.20
N ILE A 111 -13.54 -8.57 -8.99
CA ILE A 111 -12.79 -8.46 -7.73
C ILE A 111 -11.55 -9.36 -7.68
N TYR A 112 -11.61 -10.58 -8.23
CA TYR A 112 -10.45 -11.48 -8.31
C TYR A 112 -9.34 -10.93 -9.19
N LEU A 113 -9.71 -10.37 -10.34
CA LEU A 113 -8.76 -9.73 -11.25
C LEU A 113 -8.17 -8.47 -10.60
N CYS A 114 -9.00 -7.66 -9.91
CA CYS A 114 -8.55 -6.48 -9.17
C CYS A 114 -7.49 -6.87 -8.11
N MET A 115 -7.76 -7.92 -7.32
CA MET A 115 -6.84 -8.43 -6.29
C MET A 115 -5.54 -9.01 -6.89
N ALA A 116 -5.64 -9.73 -8.00
CA ALA A 116 -4.46 -10.28 -8.68
C ALA A 116 -3.57 -9.17 -9.25
N ILE A 117 -4.16 -8.14 -9.87
CA ILE A 117 -3.43 -6.96 -10.35
C ILE A 117 -2.78 -6.21 -9.19
N ALA A 118 -3.51 -6.00 -8.08
CA ALA A 118 -2.97 -5.34 -6.89
C ALA A 118 -1.78 -6.11 -6.31
N PHE A 119 -1.86 -7.43 -6.24
CA PHE A 119 -0.75 -8.29 -5.81
C PHE A 119 0.46 -8.20 -6.75
N ALA A 120 0.23 -8.22 -8.05
CA ALA A 120 1.29 -8.10 -9.05
C ALA A 120 2.00 -6.74 -8.94
N ILE A 121 1.24 -5.64 -8.84
CA ILE A 121 1.80 -4.29 -8.64
C ILE A 121 2.60 -4.23 -7.33
N GLY A 122 2.05 -4.76 -6.23
CA GLY A 122 2.72 -4.79 -4.93
C GLY A 122 4.05 -5.56 -4.99
N SER A 123 4.05 -6.72 -5.64
CA SER A 123 5.22 -7.59 -5.78
C SER A 123 6.30 -6.95 -6.64
N VAL A 124 5.94 -6.43 -7.82
CA VAL A 124 6.87 -5.73 -8.71
C VAL A 124 7.43 -4.48 -8.04
N GLY A 125 6.59 -3.72 -7.33
CA GLY A 125 7.02 -2.55 -6.55
C GLY A 125 8.02 -2.92 -5.46
N GLY A 126 7.79 -4.02 -4.73
CA GLY A 126 8.69 -4.53 -3.70
C GLY A 126 10.05 -4.97 -4.26
N LEU A 127 10.04 -5.72 -5.35
CA LEU A 127 11.26 -6.14 -6.05
C LEU A 127 12.06 -4.94 -6.58
N THR A 128 11.36 -3.96 -7.16
CA THR A 128 11.97 -2.72 -7.65
C THR A 128 12.60 -1.93 -6.49
N ALA A 129 11.90 -1.81 -5.37
CA ALA A 129 12.43 -1.15 -4.16
C ALA A 129 13.67 -1.87 -3.62
N LEU A 130 13.67 -3.21 -3.59
CA LEU A 130 14.82 -4.01 -3.18
C LEU A 130 16.03 -3.80 -4.10
N TYR A 131 15.79 -3.83 -5.42
CA TYR A 131 16.83 -3.58 -6.43
C TYR A 131 17.45 -2.19 -6.28
N LEU A 132 16.60 -1.15 -6.19
CA LEU A 132 17.04 0.24 -6.01
C LEU A 132 17.75 0.45 -4.66
N HIS A 133 17.33 -0.26 -3.61
CA HIS A 133 18.01 -0.25 -2.32
C HIS A 133 19.44 -0.81 -2.44
N ARG A 134 19.61 -1.99 -3.07
CA ARG A 134 20.94 -2.57 -3.30
C ARG A 134 21.84 -1.67 -4.13
N LEU A 135 21.30 -1.12 -5.22
CA LEU A 135 22.05 -0.23 -6.11
C LEU A 135 22.52 1.05 -5.39
N ASN A 136 21.68 1.63 -4.52
CA ASN A 136 22.09 2.78 -3.71
C ASN A 136 23.08 2.42 -2.59
N ASN A 137 23.01 1.22 -2.00
CA ASN A 137 24.01 0.80 -1.01
C ASN A 137 25.39 0.66 -1.66
N ILE A 138 25.48 0.02 -2.84
CA ILE A 138 26.74 -0.09 -3.58
C ILE A 138 27.31 1.30 -3.91
N ARG A 139 26.45 2.25 -4.31
CA ARG A 139 26.86 3.64 -4.56
C ARG A 139 27.35 4.33 -3.28
N LEU A 140 26.66 4.13 -2.16
CA LEU A 140 27.04 4.69 -0.87
C LEU A 140 28.39 4.14 -0.39
N ASP A 141 28.58 2.81 -0.46
CA ASP A 141 29.82 2.16 -0.08
C ASP A 141 31.00 2.66 -0.90
N ARG A 142 30.81 2.88 -2.22
CA ARG A 142 31.84 3.47 -3.09
C ARG A 142 32.26 4.88 -2.65
N ILE A 143 31.30 5.71 -2.23
CA ILE A 143 31.57 7.10 -1.77
C ILE A 143 32.25 7.10 -0.40
N VAL A 144 31.91 6.14 0.46
CA VAL A 144 32.46 6.05 1.83
C VAL A 144 33.85 5.43 1.83
N SER A 145 34.09 4.42 1.00
CA SER A 145 35.29 3.57 1.08
C SER A 145 36.52 4.14 0.37
N TRP A 146 36.40 4.97 -0.69
CA TRP A 146 37.55 5.34 -1.53
C TRP A 146 37.60 6.83 -1.92
N GLN A 147 38.70 7.50 -1.57
CA GLN A 147 39.39 8.58 -2.32
C GLN A 147 38.61 9.83 -2.80
N SER A 148 37.33 9.98 -2.51
CA SER A 148 36.47 11.02 -3.11
C SER A 148 35.68 11.83 -2.09
N ARG A 149 36.21 11.97 -0.86
CA ARG A 149 35.58 12.80 0.19
C ARG A 149 35.31 14.23 -0.27
N ASP A 150 36.17 14.76 -1.15
CA ASP A 150 36.14 16.16 -1.59
C ASP A 150 35.34 16.39 -2.89
N PHE A 151 35.09 15.34 -3.69
CA PHE A 151 34.37 15.47 -4.97
C PHE A 151 32.84 15.45 -4.82
N TYR A 152 32.33 14.89 -3.73
CA TYR A 152 30.88 14.75 -3.52
C TYR A 152 30.35 15.77 -2.53
N THR A 153 29.35 16.54 -2.98
CA THR A 153 28.64 17.51 -2.15
C THR A 153 27.92 16.82 -0.99
N ILE A 154 27.72 17.56 0.11
CA ILE A 154 26.95 17.08 1.27
C ILE A 154 25.52 16.70 0.86
N GLY A 155 24.91 17.47 -0.06
CA GLY A 155 23.59 17.19 -0.64
C GLY A 155 23.49 15.81 -1.26
N TYR A 156 24.49 15.41 -2.06
CA TYR A 156 24.52 14.10 -2.71
C TYR A 156 24.47 12.92 -1.71
N LYS A 157 25.23 13.01 -0.62
CA LYS A 157 25.23 11.97 0.44
C LYS A 157 23.88 11.93 1.16
N TYR A 158 23.30 13.11 1.43
CA TYR A 158 21.99 13.21 2.06
C TYR A 158 20.90 12.55 1.20
N GLN A 159 20.90 12.82 -0.10
CA GLN A 159 19.96 12.23 -1.05
C GLN A 159 20.05 10.71 -1.10
N LEU A 160 21.25 10.14 -1.19
CA LEU A 160 21.46 8.68 -1.17
C LEU A 160 20.89 8.05 0.10
N LEU A 161 21.18 8.65 1.26
CA LEU A 161 20.64 8.18 2.53
C LEU A 161 19.12 8.29 2.59
N GLU A 162 18.53 9.34 2.02
CA GLU A 162 17.08 9.51 1.95
C GLU A 162 16.41 8.51 1.00
N ASN A 163 17.01 8.26 -0.16
CA ASN A 163 16.54 7.27 -1.12
C ASN A 163 16.58 5.86 -0.51
N LEU A 164 17.68 5.48 0.15
CA LEU A 164 17.80 4.19 0.83
C LEU A 164 16.71 3.97 1.89
N ARG A 165 16.39 5.03 2.64
CA ARG A 165 15.31 5.02 3.64
C ARG A 165 13.94 4.85 2.97
N ALA A 166 13.67 5.61 1.91
CA ALA A 166 12.42 5.52 1.16
C ALA A 166 12.22 4.12 0.58
N PHE A 167 13.25 3.49 0.01
CA PHE A 167 13.16 2.13 -0.51
C PHE A 167 12.95 1.07 0.57
N LYS A 168 13.55 1.25 1.75
CA LYS A 168 13.31 0.36 2.89
C LYS A 168 11.85 0.44 3.36
N LEU A 169 11.29 1.65 3.43
CA LEU A 169 9.88 1.86 3.75
C LEU A 169 8.96 1.23 2.70
N LEU A 170 9.25 1.46 1.43
CA LEU A 170 8.51 0.85 0.32
C LEU A 170 8.51 -0.67 0.37
N PHE A 171 9.66 -1.26 0.66
CA PHE A 171 9.77 -2.69 0.80
C PHE A 171 8.90 -3.20 1.96
N ALA A 172 8.93 -2.54 3.11
CA ALA A 172 8.09 -2.92 4.25
C ALA A 172 6.58 -2.81 3.91
N ILE A 173 6.16 -1.71 3.28
CA ILE A 173 4.77 -1.50 2.82
C ILE A 173 4.36 -2.59 1.82
N SER A 174 5.20 -2.89 0.84
CA SER A 174 4.96 -3.92 -0.17
C SER A 174 4.81 -5.30 0.46
N VAL A 175 5.68 -5.67 1.41
CA VAL A 175 5.60 -6.96 2.13
C VAL A 175 4.32 -7.04 2.96
N CYS A 176 4.02 -6.03 3.78
CA CYS A 176 2.80 -6.01 4.59
C CYS A 176 1.54 -6.08 3.72
N GLY A 177 1.49 -5.29 2.64
CA GLY A 177 0.38 -5.31 1.70
C GLY A 177 0.21 -6.66 1.01
N SER A 178 1.32 -7.28 0.57
CA SER A 178 1.29 -8.59 -0.10
C SER A 178 0.81 -9.70 0.84
N ILE A 179 1.26 -9.69 2.11
CA ILE A 179 0.80 -10.64 3.13
C ILE A 179 -0.71 -10.49 3.35
N GLY A 180 -1.20 -9.26 3.51
CA GLY A 180 -2.63 -9.02 3.71
C GLY A 180 -3.49 -9.46 2.52
N ILE A 181 -3.04 -9.20 1.28
CA ILE A 181 -3.70 -9.69 0.07
C ILE A 181 -3.75 -11.23 0.04
N VAL A 182 -2.65 -11.91 0.40
CA VAL A 182 -2.63 -13.39 0.46
C VAL A 182 -3.65 -13.91 1.47
N ILE A 183 -3.72 -13.31 2.67
CA ILE A 183 -4.71 -13.70 3.70
C ILE A 183 -6.14 -13.48 3.18
N ALA A 184 -6.39 -12.35 2.51
CA ALA A 184 -7.69 -12.05 1.92
C ALA A 184 -8.09 -13.09 0.85
N VAL A 185 -7.15 -13.45 -0.03
CA VAL A 185 -7.39 -14.51 -1.04
C VAL A 185 -7.68 -15.86 -0.38
N LEU A 186 -6.98 -16.22 0.70
CA LEU A 186 -7.27 -17.45 1.45
C LEU A 186 -8.67 -17.44 2.06
N ALA A 187 -9.13 -16.30 2.60
CA ALA A 187 -10.50 -16.16 3.10
C ALA A 187 -11.55 -16.36 1.99
N LEU A 188 -11.31 -15.80 0.79
CA LEU A 188 -12.18 -16.03 -0.37
C LEU A 188 -12.20 -17.48 -0.83
N MET A 189 -11.03 -18.13 -0.88
CA MET A 189 -10.91 -19.55 -1.24
C MET A 189 -11.67 -20.44 -0.26
N ALA A 190 -11.59 -20.16 1.05
CA ALA A 190 -12.37 -20.84 2.07
C ALA A 190 -13.88 -20.63 1.88
N GLY A 191 -14.30 -19.40 1.54
CA GLY A 191 -15.68 -19.09 1.17
C GLY A 191 -16.18 -19.87 -0.06
N MET A 192 -15.33 -20.06 -1.08
CA MET A 192 -15.66 -20.86 -2.27
C MET A 192 -15.76 -22.36 -1.97
N ILE A 193 -14.92 -22.90 -1.08
CA ILE A 193 -15.04 -24.29 -0.63
C ILE A 193 -16.35 -24.46 0.16
N ALA A 194 -16.71 -23.50 1.01
CA ALA A 194 -17.98 -23.51 1.73
C ALA A 194 -19.19 -23.41 0.79
N TRP A 195 -19.09 -22.72 -0.35
CA TRP A 195 -20.12 -22.71 -1.39
C TRP A 195 -20.43 -24.11 -1.91
N LYS A 196 -19.41 -24.92 -2.16
CA LYS A 196 -19.58 -26.31 -2.61
C LYS A 196 -20.40 -27.13 -1.61
N ASN A 197 -20.30 -26.82 -0.31
CA ASN A 197 -21.01 -27.49 0.77
C ASN A 197 -22.42 -26.90 1.04
N ARG A 198 -22.92 -25.97 0.21
CA ARG A 198 -24.23 -25.30 0.32
C ARG A 198 -24.52 -24.56 1.64
N ASN A 199 -23.52 -24.33 2.50
CA ASN A 199 -23.71 -23.60 3.75
C ASN A 199 -23.69 -22.08 3.53
N VAL A 200 -24.88 -21.48 3.43
CA VAL A 200 -25.05 -20.05 3.10
C VAL A 200 -24.49 -19.13 4.20
N ASN A 201 -24.68 -19.43 5.48
CA ASN A 201 -24.20 -18.58 6.58
C ASN A 201 -22.67 -18.46 6.60
N ILE A 202 -21.98 -19.59 6.39
CA ILE A 202 -20.52 -19.65 6.38
C ILE A 202 -19.97 -18.79 5.24
N ARG A 203 -20.64 -18.79 4.08
CA ARG A 203 -20.26 -17.94 2.95
C ARG A 203 -20.32 -16.46 3.31
N VAL A 204 -21.44 -15.99 3.85
CA VAL A 204 -21.60 -14.57 4.21
C VAL A 204 -20.54 -14.15 5.22
N LEU A 205 -20.23 -15.02 6.18
CA LEU A 205 -19.19 -14.78 7.19
C LEU A 205 -17.79 -14.65 6.58
N PHE A 206 -17.42 -15.50 5.62
CA PHE A 206 -16.13 -15.40 4.92
C PHE A 206 -16.01 -14.16 4.02
N GLY A 207 -17.14 -13.64 3.50
CA GLY A 207 -17.18 -12.35 2.80
C GLY A 207 -16.85 -11.19 3.71
N ALA A 208 -17.57 -11.08 4.82
CA ALA A 208 -17.31 -10.05 5.82
C ALA A 208 -15.88 -10.15 6.37
N LEU A 209 -15.35 -11.37 6.56
CA LEU A 209 -13.96 -11.57 6.96
C LEU A 209 -12.97 -11.09 5.89
N PHE A 210 -13.22 -11.36 4.61
CA PHE A 210 -12.40 -10.89 3.51
C PHE A 210 -12.35 -9.35 3.46
N GLU A 211 -13.51 -8.71 3.57
CA GLU A 211 -13.63 -7.24 3.58
C GLU A 211 -12.90 -6.63 4.78
N ALA A 212 -13.10 -7.19 5.98
CA ALA A 212 -12.41 -6.77 7.19
C ALA A 212 -10.88 -6.94 7.11
N VAL A 213 -10.39 -8.06 6.56
CA VAL A 213 -8.95 -8.31 6.37
C VAL A 213 -8.34 -7.30 5.39
N ASN A 214 -9.04 -6.97 4.29
CA ASN A 214 -8.57 -5.95 3.35
C ASN A 214 -8.52 -4.57 3.99
N ALA A 215 -9.57 -4.16 4.69
CA ALA A 215 -9.62 -2.88 5.40
C ALA A 215 -8.49 -2.78 6.44
N LEU A 216 -8.29 -3.84 7.22
CA LEU A 216 -7.21 -3.91 8.20
C LEU A 216 -5.82 -3.87 7.55
N THR A 217 -5.63 -4.56 6.42
CA THR A 217 -4.36 -4.56 5.67
C THR A 217 -4.00 -3.14 5.25
N VAL A 218 -4.95 -2.41 4.67
CA VAL A 218 -4.73 -1.02 4.26
C VAL A 218 -4.39 -0.15 5.48
N LEU A 219 -5.09 -0.34 6.60
CA LEU A 219 -4.82 0.38 7.83
C LEU A 219 -3.39 0.12 8.36
N ILE A 220 -2.95 -1.14 8.42
CA ILE A 220 -1.60 -1.52 8.83
C ILE A 220 -0.55 -0.89 7.91
N VAL A 221 -0.76 -0.98 6.60
CA VAL A 221 0.14 -0.37 5.61
C VAL A 221 0.30 1.14 5.85
N ILE A 222 -0.78 1.84 6.17
CA ILE A 222 -0.74 3.27 6.45
C ILE A 222 -0.03 3.55 7.79
N ILE A 223 -0.30 2.78 8.84
CA ILE A 223 0.37 2.93 10.14
C ILE A 223 1.88 2.70 10.00
N VAL A 224 2.29 1.64 9.31
CA VAL A 224 3.71 1.36 9.01
C VAL A 224 4.32 2.50 8.19
N GLY A 225 3.57 3.00 7.20
CA GLY A 225 3.92 4.17 6.41
C GLY A 225 4.22 5.41 7.26
N GLN A 226 3.34 5.71 8.21
CA GLN A 226 3.41 6.87 9.10
C GLN A 226 4.50 6.73 10.16
N GLN A 227 4.57 5.61 10.87
CA GLN A 227 5.58 5.39 11.91
C GLN A 227 7.01 5.53 11.36
N SER A 228 7.24 5.10 10.12
CA SER A 228 8.54 5.27 9.47
C SER A 228 8.88 6.72 9.14
N GLN A 229 7.90 7.63 9.01
CA GLN A 229 8.15 9.06 8.82
C GLN A 229 8.48 9.75 10.15
N TRP A 230 7.74 9.42 11.22
CA TRP A 230 7.83 10.09 12.52
C TRP A 230 9.07 9.68 13.35
N MET A 231 9.34 8.39 13.54
CA MET A 231 10.47 7.94 14.39
C MET A 231 11.86 8.26 13.82
N LEU A 232 11.93 8.72 12.57
CA LEU A 232 13.17 8.81 11.82
C LEU A 232 13.74 10.23 11.72
N GLY A 233 12.90 11.26 11.80
CA GLY A 233 13.35 12.65 11.92
C GLY A 233 14.24 12.85 13.15
N ASP A 234 13.82 12.29 14.29
CA ASP A 234 14.51 12.45 15.57
C ASP A 234 15.84 11.69 15.63
N ARG A 235 15.91 10.48 15.06
CA ARG A 235 17.15 9.69 15.01
C ARG A 235 18.17 10.29 14.04
N ILE A 236 17.72 10.96 12.98
CA ILE A 236 18.60 11.63 12.01
C ILE A 236 19.20 12.90 12.62
N LEU A 237 18.39 13.70 13.31
CA LEU A 237 18.89 14.84 14.09
C LEU A 237 19.90 14.37 15.14
N ALA A 238 19.60 13.27 15.85
CA ALA A 238 20.51 12.72 16.85
C ALA A 238 21.81 12.14 16.24
N GLY A 239 21.73 11.41 15.13
CA GLY A 239 22.87 10.77 14.47
C GLY A 239 23.77 11.74 13.71
N LEU A 240 23.20 12.77 13.06
CA LEU A 240 23.97 13.83 12.42
C LEU A 240 24.70 14.70 13.45
N ARG A 241 24.07 14.97 14.60
CA ARG A 241 24.69 15.66 15.74
C ARG A 241 25.89 14.89 16.31
N GLY A 242 25.91 13.57 16.20
CA GLY A 242 27.03 12.72 16.61
C GLY A 242 28.16 12.57 15.58
N ARG A 243 27.87 12.70 14.27
CA ARG A 243 28.85 12.44 13.19
C ARG A 243 29.40 13.69 12.50
N LEU A 244 28.76 14.85 12.65
CA LEU A 244 29.20 16.10 12.04
C LEU A 244 29.56 17.12 13.13
N PRO A 245 30.87 17.37 13.40
CA PRO A 245 31.29 18.37 14.38
C PRO A 245 30.84 19.79 14.03
N CYS A 246 30.49 20.04 12.76
CA CYS A 246 30.00 21.33 12.26
C CYS A 246 28.57 21.70 12.74
N TYR A 247 27.85 20.77 13.39
CA TYR A 247 26.49 21.00 13.92
C TYR A 247 26.46 21.38 15.41
N ARG A 248 27.64 21.55 16.04
CA ARG A 248 27.78 22.26 17.33
C ARG A 248 27.99 23.75 17.06
N ARG A 249 26.93 24.47 16.77
CA ARG A 249 26.82 25.91 17.06
C ARG A 249 25.42 26.16 17.59
#